data_AF-A0A914DEU3-F1
#
_entry.id   AF-A0A914DEU3-F1
#
_cell.length_a   1.000
_cell.length_b   1.000
_cell.length_c   1.000
_cell.angle_alpha   90.00
_cell.angle_beta   90.00
_cell.angle_gamma   90.00
#
_symmetry.space_group_name_H-M   'P 1'
#
loop_
_entity.id
_entity.type
_entity.pdbx_description
1 polymer ?
#
loop_
_entity_poly.entity_id
_entity_poly.type
_entity_poly.pdbx_seq_one_letter_code
_entity_poly.pdbx_strand_id
1 'polypeptide(L)'
;MGLPIFATETGVCDSHGNGTVNVNVSQAWWSLLDTNKISYMEFGLADYYNNCVSLLKYPTPPEQAGNSSDFTDSGVFVNKKLWSTDQNIVCTAG
;
A
#
# COMPACT_ATOMS: atom_id res chain seq x y z
N MET A 1 17.12 -20.26 11.13
CA MET A 1 17.27 -19.05 10.27
C MET A 1 17.03 -19.47 8.83
N GLY A 2 16.43 -18.61 7.99
CA GLY A 2 16.09 -18.93 6.59
C GLY A 2 14.62 -19.24 6.33
N LEU A 3 13.70 -18.73 7.15
CA LEU A 3 12.27 -18.87 6.88
C LEU A 3 11.85 -17.87 5.80
N PRO A 4 11.02 -18.28 4.83
CA PRO A 4 10.39 -17.35 3.92
C PRO A 4 9.45 -16.43 4.70
N ILE A 5 9.46 -15.15 4.34
CA ILE A 5 8.62 -14.12 4.97
C ILE A 5 7.72 -13.53 3.90
N PHE A 6 6.46 -13.32 4.25
CA PHE A 6 5.50 -12.56 3.48
C PHE A 6 4.78 -11.63 4.46
N ALA A 7 4.83 -10.32 4.22
CA ALA A 7 4.11 -9.35 5.04
C ALA A 7 2.68 -9.21 4.52
N THR A 8 1.79 -10.07 5.01
CA THR A 8 0.39 -10.13 4.51
C THR A 8 -0.41 -8.87 4.79
N GLU A 9 0.07 -8.02 5.70
CA GLU A 9 -0.55 -6.75 6.04
C GLU A 9 0.54 -5.74 6.44
N THR A 10 0.52 -4.58 5.80
CA THR A 10 1.33 -3.40 6.15
C THR A 10 0.44 -2.16 6.17
N GLY A 11 0.95 -1.06 6.72
CA GLY A 11 0.25 0.21 6.72
C GLY A 11 1.20 1.39 6.73
N VAL A 12 0.66 2.56 6.38
CA VAL A 12 1.43 3.81 6.26
C VAL A 12 1.22 4.77 7.44
N CYS A 13 0.50 4.34 8.46
CA CYS A 13 0.19 5.10 9.66
C CYS A 13 0.36 4.25 10.92
N ASP A 14 -0.11 4.74 12.06
CA ASP A 14 -0.04 3.97 13.30
C ASP A 14 -0.93 2.71 13.26
N SER A 15 -0.72 1.82 14.24
CA SER A 15 -1.38 0.51 14.30
C SER A 15 -2.89 0.56 14.58
N HIS A 16 -3.44 1.70 14.98
CA HIS A 16 -4.89 1.86 15.11
C HIS A 16 -5.56 2.15 13.75
N GLY A 17 -4.74 2.30 12.71
CA GLY A 17 -5.17 2.67 11.38
C GLY A 17 -5.63 4.13 11.26
N ASN A 18 -5.40 4.94 12.28
CA ASN A 18 -5.79 6.34 12.30
C ASN A 18 -4.54 7.25 12.25
N GLY A 19 -4.76 8.56 12.38
CA GLY A 19 -3.70 9.55 12.42
C GLY A 19 -3.31 10.03 11.04
N THR A 20 -2.01 10.15 10.81
CA THR A 20 -1.45 10.72 9.57
C THR A 20 -0.45 9.77 8.93
N VAL A 21 -0.32 9.88 7.61
CA VAL A 21 0.66 9.12 6.84
C VAL A 21 2.08 9.46 7.31
N ASN A 22 2.85 8.46 7.71
CA ASN A 22 4.25 8.59 8.09
C ASN A 22 5.17 8.19 6.92
N VAL A 23 5.33 9.12 5.98
CA VAL A 23 6.08 8.93 4.73
C VAL A 23 7.50 8.37 4.96
N ASN A 24 8.23 8.92 5.94
CA ASN A 24 9.62 8.53 6.19
C ASN A 24 9.74 7.09 6.69
N VAL A 25 8.86 6.69 7.61
CA VAL A 25 8.85 5.33 8.16
C VAL A 25 8.38 4.33 7.11
N SER A 26 7.33 4.66 6.34
CA SER A 26 6.86 3.80 5.25
C SER A 26 7.94 3.57 4.19
N GLN A 27 8.67 4.61 3.78
CA GLN A 27 9.77 4.47 2.83
C GLN A 27 10.92 3.61 3.37
N ALA A 28 11.25 3.72 4.66
CA ALA A 28 12.26 2.87 5.29
C ALA A 28 11.82 1.39 5.29
N TRP A 29 10.56 1.11 5.58
CA TRP A 29 10.00 -0.24 5.52
C TRP A 29 9.97 -0.81 4.10
N TRP A 30 9.49 -0.04 3.12
CA TRP A 30 9.51 -0.48 1.72
C TRP A 30 10.94 -0.76 1.24
N SER A 31 11.91 0.09 1.59
CA SER A 31 13.31 -0.16 1.26
C SER A 31 13.83 -1.46 1.87
N LEU A 32 13.46 -1.77 3.11
CA LEU A 32 13.82 -3.03 3.76
C LEU A 32 13.19 -4.23 3.05
N LEU A 33 11.89 -4.18 2.77
CA LEU A 33 11.13 -5.25 2.14
C LEU A 33 11.64 -5.53 0.72
N ASP A 34 11.83 -4.48 -0.09
CA ASP A 34 12.33 -4.57 -1.46
C ASP A 34 13.77 -5.13 -1.49
N THR A 35 14.64 -4.66 -0.59
CA THR A 35 16.04 -5.15 -0.50
C THR A 35 16.11 -6.64 -0.20
N ASN A 36 15.21 -7.13 0.66
CA ASN A 36 15.14 -8.54 1.06
C ASN A 36 14.22 -9.38 0.16
N LYS A 37 13.62 -8.79 -0.88
CA LYS A 37 12.66 -9.45 -1.78
C LYS A 37 11.46 -10.05 -1.04
N ILE A 38 11.01 -9.37 0.02
CA ILE A 38 9.85 -9.77 0.80
C ILE A 38 8.62 -9.14 0.16
N SER A 39 7.68 -9.96 -0.26
CA SER A 39 6.38 -9.48 -0.74
C SER A 39 5.53 -8.95 0.42
N TYR A 40 4.75 -7.91 0.12
CA TYR A 40 3.88 -7.24 1.08
C TYR A 40 2.55 -6.84 0.45
N MET A 41 1.54 -6.63 1.30
CA MET A 41 0.24 -6.09 0.92
C MET A 41 -0.15 -4.95 1.85
N GLU A 42 -0.45 -3.80 1.27
CA GLU A 42 -0.95 -2.65 2.04
C GLU A 42 -2.40 -2.87 2.45
N PHE A 43 -2.70 -2.59 3.71
CA PHE A 43 -4.05 -2.71 4.25
C PHE A 43 -4.93 -1.54 3.79
N GLY A 44 -6.21 -1.86 3.55
CA GLY A 44 -7.28 -0.86 3.60
C GLY A 44 -7.86 -0.40 2.27
N LEU A 45 -8.00 -1.29 1.27
CA LEU A 45 -8.94 -1.06 0.15
C LEU A 45 -10.38 -1.00 0.67
N ALA A 46 -10.74 0.14 1.23
CA ALA A 46 -11.98 0.47 1.90
C ALA A 46 -12.17 1.99 1.85
N ASP A 47 -13.35 2.45 2.23
CA ASP A 47 -13.73 3.87 2.30
C ASP A 47 -14.10 4.29 3.74
N TYR A 48 -13.40 3.78 4.75
CA TYR A 48 -13.63 4.15 6.15
C TYR A 48 -13.52 5.68 6.35
N TYR A 49 -14.58 6.29 6.87
CA TYR A 49 -14.64 7.73 7.09
C TYR A 49 -13.55 8.21 8.08
N ASN A 50 -12.77 9.23 7.68
CA ASN A 50 -11.71 9.86 8.49
C ASN A 50 -10.68 8.88 9.08
N ASN A 51 -10.24 7.90 8.29
CA ASN A 51 -9.29 6.89 8.72
C ASN A 51 -8.08 6.83 7.78
N CYS A 52 -6.88 6.75 8.35
CA CYS A 52 -5.64 6.82 7.59
C CYS A 52 -5.33 5.54 6.79
N VAL A 53 -5.84 4.38 7.20
CA VAL A 53 -5.68 3.15 6.38
C VAL A 53 -6.66 3.09 5.22
N SER A 54 -7.71 3.91 5.23
CA SER A 54 -8.65 3.97 4.10
C SER A 54 -7.93 4.46 2.85
N LEU A 55 -7.81 3.61 1.84
CA LEU A 55 -7.21 4.00 0.55
C LEU A 55 -8.19 4.78 -0.33
N LEU A 56 -9.51 4.64 -0.10
CA LEU A 56 -10.57 5.33 -0.82
C LEU A 56 -11.24 6.39 0.05
N LYS A 57 -11.69 7.49 -0.57
CA LYS A 57 -12.46 8.56 0.07
C LYS A 57 -13.86 8.05 0.42
N TYR A 58 -14.44 8.53 1.50
CA TYR A 58 -15.82 8.21 1.84
C TYR A 58 -16.82 9.22 1.21
N PRO A 59 -17.93 8.77 0.61
CA PRO A 59 -18.18 7.41 0.12
C PRO A 59 -17.57 7.21 -1.28
N THR A 60 -16.96 6.06 -1.53
CA THR A 60 -16.54 5.66 -2.90
C THR A 60 -17.43 4.51 -3.36
N PRO A 61 -18.25 4.69 -4.41
CA PRO A 61 -18.99 3.60 -5.04
C PRO A 61 -18.05 2.47 -5.50
N PRO A 62 -18.46 1.19 -5.41
CA PRO A 62 -17.61 0.06 -5.83
C PRO A 62 -17.08 0.17 -7.26
N GLU A 63 -17.86 0.72 -8.18
CA GLU A 63 -17.48 0.96 -9.57
C GLU A 63 -16.38 2.02 -9.75
N GLN A 64 -16.13 2.84 -8.73
CA GLN A 64 -15.10 3.89 -8.71
C GLN A 64 -13.84 3.51 -7.94
N ALA A 65 -13.78 2.31 -7.33
CA ALA A 65 -12.64 1.90 -6.49
C ALA A 65 -11.28 1.88 -7.19
N GLY A 66 -11.24 1.83 -8.53
CA GLY A 66 -10.01 1.93 -9.33
C GLY A 66 -9.65 3.34 -9.81
N ASN A 67 -10.50 4.34 -9.53
CA ASN A 67 -10.30 5.70 -9.98
C ASN A 67 -9.41 6.47 -9.00
N SER A 68 -8.26 6.93 -9.48
CA SER A 68 -7.29 7.64 -8.62
C SER A 68 -7.80 8.97 -8.08
N SER A 69 -8.86 9.56 -8.67
CA SER A 69 -9.51 10.74 -8.08
C SER A 69 -10.17 10.46 -6.73
N ASP A 70 -10.52 9.20 -6.47
CA ASP A 70 -11.20 8.76 -5.25
C ASP A 70 -10.22 8.23 -4.21
N PHE A 71 -8.92 8.29 -4.46
CA PHE A 71 -7.92 7.88 -3.49
C PHE A 71 -7.70 8.95 -2.41
N THR A 72 -7.56 8.51 -1.16
CA THR A 72 -7.09 9.36 -0.05
C THR A 72 -5.60 9.68 -0.22
N ASP A 73 -5.05 10.51 0.67
CA ASP A 73 -3.61 10.76 0.69
C ASP A 73 -2.80 9.45 0.86
N SER A 74 -3.29 8.53 1.69
CA SER A 74 -2.73 7.17 1.83
C SER A 74 -2.84 6.37 0.53
N GLY A 75 -4.01 6.39 -0.11
CA GLY A 75 -4.26 5.73 -1.39
C GLY A 75 -3.31 6.22 -2.49
N VAL A 76 -3.14 7.53 -2.62
CA VAL A 76 -2.22 8.13 -3.58
C VAL A 76 -0.77 7.72 -3.29
N PHE A 77 -0.36 7.74 -2.02
CA PHE A 77 0.98 7.40 -1.60
C PHE A 77 1.31 5.91 -1.87
N VAL A 78 0.41 5.01 -1.48
CA VAL A 78 0.53 3.56 -1.73
C VAL A 78 0.50 3.25 -3.22
N ASN A 79 -0.47 3.80 -3.97
CA ASN A 79 -0.60 3.55 -5.40
C ASN A 79 0.66 3.98 -6.17
N LYS A 80 1.26 5.12 -5.80
CA LYS A 80 2.52 5.57 -6.39
C LYS A 80 3.65 4.56 -6.18
N LYS A 81 3.76 3.97 -4.99
CA LYS A 81 4.77 2.96 -4.68
C LYS A 81 4.54 1.68 -5.49
N LEU A 82 3.33 1.11 -5.42
CA LEU A 82 3.01 -0.18 -6.05
C LEU A 82 3.13 -0.08 -7.58
N TRP A 83 2.55 0.95 -8.20
CA TRP A 83 2.58 1.13 -9.65
C TRP A 83 3.99 1.31 -10.20
N SER A 84 4.90 1.96 -9.46
CA SER A 84 6.29 2.14 -9.87
C SER A 84 7.12 0.85 -9.87
N THR A 85 6.70 -0.15 -9.08
CA THR A 85 7.48 -1.37 -8.83
C THR A 85 7.11 -2.48 -9.84
N ASP A 86 5.88 -2.46 -10.37
CA ASP A 86 5.35 -3.53 -11.24
C ASP A 86 5.64 -3.37 -12.74
N GLN A 87 6.17 -2.24 -13.20
CA GLN A 87 6.26 -1.93 -14.64
C GLN A 87 7.27 -2.79 -15.44
N ASN A 88 8.06 -3.65 -14.80
CA ASN A 88 9.16 -4.37 -15.46
C ASN A 88 9.16 -5.89 -15.20
N ILE A 89 8.03 -6.47 -14.78
CA ILE A 89 7.95 -7.93 -14.60
C ILE A 89 7.65 -8.58 -15.95
N VAL A 90 8.70 -9.05 -16.63
CA VAL A 90 8.58 -9.83 -17.87
C VAL A 90 8.92 -11.28 -17.58
N CYS A 91 7.95 -12.17 -17.78
CA CYS A 91 8.21 -13.60 -17.82
C CYS A 91 8.84 -13.94 -19.18
N THR A 92 10.16 -14.07 -19.24
CA THR A 92 10.81 -14.66 -20.42
C THR A 92 10.69 -16.17 -20.34
N ALA A 93 10.03 -16.80 -21.32
CA ALA A 93 10.09 -18.25 -21.48
C ALA A 93 11.55 -18.65 -21.74
N GLY A 94 12.09 -19.52 -20.88
CA GLY A 94 13.42 -20.11 -21.04
C GLY A 94 13.47 -21.20 -22.10
#